data_AF-A0A654AZM9-F1
#
_entry.id   AF-A0A654AZM9-F1
#
_cell.length_a   1.000
_cell.length_b   1.000
_cell.length_c   1.000
_cell.angle_alpha   90.00
_cell.angle_beta   90.00
_cell.angle_gamma   90.00
#
_symmetry.space_group_name_H-M   'P 1'
#
loop_
_entity.id
_entity.type
_entity.pdbx_description
1 polymer ?
#
loop_
_entity_poly.entity_id
_entity_poly.type
_entity_poly.pdbx_seq_one_letter_code
_entity_poly.pdbx_strand_id
1 'polypeptide(L)'
;MTFARPLLRLLARFSLRLLRSNVGSVTVEFVIITPLMCLVLSGFAEIYLYMRAASTLEHTAFTLADSIGQFSQIIDSNTTANANNLGALWAAASLLAAPTGLQTNGAVFITAVCDLKGTSDCKMPGTSDVSAADQTDLTKTGTPYRSWQRAAPWNASGLASQIGTTNMLPATWPFRVGDSAVIVEILYNYDPWAATRAFWSSAPGTRTIYQRIYVRTRNGLPLSLSASS
;
A
#
# COMPACT_ATOMS: atom_id res chain seq x y z
N MET A 1 -41.63 -33.81 5.07
CA MET A 1 -41.03 -33.31 6.33
C MET A 1 -40.98 -34.45 7.33
N THR A 2 -39.81 -35.09 7.60
CA THR A 2 -39.45 -35.81 8.86
C THR A 2 -38.27 -36.79 8.65
N PHE A 3 -37.02 -36.38 8.90
CA PHE A 3 -35.87 -37.33 8.97
C PHE A 3 -34.74 -36.96 9.96
N ALA A 4 -34.92 -35.96 10.84
CA ALA A 4 -33.82 -35.41 11.65
C ALA A 4 -33.71 -35.93 13.11
N ARG A 5 -34.46 -36.95 13.53
CA ARG A 5 -34.54 -37.36 14.95
C ARG A 5 -33.68 -38.55 15.45
N PRO A 6 -33.18 -39.51 14.63
CA PRO A 6 -32.42 -40.64 15.18
C PRO A 6 -30.94 -40.33 15.46
N LEU A 7 -30.34 -39.35 14.76
CA LEU A 7 -28.91 -39.03 14.84
C LEU A 7 -28.52 -38.32 16.15
N LEU A 8 -29.38 -37.43 16.65
CA LEU A 8 -29.18 -36.70 17.92
C LEU A 8 -29.20 -37.62 19.15
N ARG A 9 -29.98 -38.71 19.13
CA ARG A 9 -30.04 -39.67 20.24
C ARG A 9 -28.83 -40.62 20.28
N LEU A 10 -28.22 -40.90 19.13
CA LEU A 10 -27.00 -41.70 19.03
C LEU A 10 -25.78 -40.91 19.53
N LEU A 11 -25.67 -39.64 19.15
CA LEU A 11 -24.61 -38.75 19.65
C LEU A 11 -24.69 -38.55 21.18
N ALA A 12 -25.90 -38.38 21.73
CA ALA A 12 -26.10 -38.22 23.18
C ALA A 12 -25.77 -39.49 23.99
N ARG A 13 -25.98 -40.69 23.45
CA ARG A 13 -25.61 -41.95 24.12
C ARG A 13 -24.10 -42.23 24.04
N PHE A 14 -23.44 -41.77 22.98
CA PHE A 14 -21.99 -41.90 22.84
C PHE A 14 -21.25 -40.97 23.81
N SER A 15 -21.71 -39.72 23.97
CA SER A 15 -21.11 -38.77 24.91
C SER A 15 -21.25 -39.21 26.37
N LEU A 16 -22.39 -39.79 26.77
CA LEU A 16 -22.60 -40.32 28.13
C LEU A 16 -21.78 -41.57 28.44
N ARG A 17 -21.40 -42.39 27.44
CA ARG A 17 -20.51 -43.54 27.64
C ARG A 17 -19.04 -43.13 27.76
N LEU A 18 -18.62 -42.08 27.04
CA LEU A 18 -17.29 -41.50 27.15
C LEU A 18 -17.05 -40.84 28.53
N LEU A 19 -18.09 -40.26 29.13
CA LEU A 19 -18.03 -39.63 30.46
C LEU A 19 -17.84 -40.60 31.65
N ARG A 20 -17.97 -41.93 31.44
CA ARG A 20 -17.84 -42.93 32.52
C ARG A 20 -16.46 -43.62 32.56
N SER A 21 -15.56 -43.28 31.64
CA SER A 21 -14.21 -43.84 31.56
C SER A 21 -13.17 -42.82 32.00
N ASN A 22 -12.54 -43.03 33.17
CA ASN A 22 -11.42 -42.21 33.64
C ASN A 22 -10.20 -42.24 32.70
N VAL A 23 -10.14 -43.20 31.77
CA VAL A 23 -9.08 -43.34 30.78
C VAL A 23 -9.36 -42.51 29.51
N GLY A 24 -10.62 -42.13 29.26
CA GLY A 24 -11.04 -41.36 28.07
C GLY A 24 -11.07 -39.85 28.24
N SER A 25 -10.97 -39.34 29.48
CA SER A 25 -11.04 -37.89 29.76
C SER A 25 -9.87 -37.13 29.13
N VAL A 26 -8.65 -37.67 29.24
CA VAL A 26 -7.43 -37.03 28.70
C VAL A 26 -7.50 -36.90 27.18
N THR A 27 -8.04 -37.90 26.48
CA THR A 27 -8.21 -37.84 25.02
C THR A 27 -9.23 -36.80 24.59
N VAL A 28 -10.33 -36.63 25.34
CA VAL A 28 -11.34 -35.61 25.02
C VAL A 28 -10.79 -34.20 25.24
N GLU A 29 -10.04 -34.00 26.32
CA GLU A 29 -9.38 -32.73 26.61
C GLU A 29 -8.35 -32.36 25.53
N PHE A 30 -7.48 -33.31 25.13
CA PHE A 30 -6.49 -33.08 24.09
C PHE A 30 -7.13 -32.74 22.72
N VAL A 31 -8.23 -33.42 22.37
CA VAL A 31 -8.96 -33.19 21.10
C VAL A 31 -9.60 -31.81 21.06
N ILE A 32 -9.92 -31.20 22.20
CA ILE A 32 -10.51 -29.85 22.27
C ILE A 32 -9.41 -28.77 22.36
N ILE A 33 -8.39 -28.99 23.20
CA ILE A 33 -7.33 -28.00 23.43
C ILE A 33 -6.45 -27.83 22.18
N THR A 34 -6.11 -28.92 21.49
CA THR A 34 -5.22 -28.86 20.32
C THR A 34 -5.73 -27.94 19.21
N PRO A 35 -6.97 -28.11 18.68
CA PRO A 35 -7.48 -27.22 17.64
C PRO A 35 -7.66 -25.78 18.13
N LEU A 36 -8.01 -25.59 19.40
CA LEU A 36 -8.08 -24.25 20.01
C LEU A 36 -6.70 -23.57 19.99
N MET A 37 -5.64 -24.28 20.40
CA MET A 37 -4.28 -23.76 20.40
C MET A 37 -3.79 -23.47 18.97
N CYS A 38 -4.07 -24.35 18.00
CA CYS A 38 -3.76 -24.12 16.59
C CYS A 38 -4.46 -22.88 16.03
N LEU A 39 -5.74 -22.66 16.37
CA LEU A 39 -6.50 -21.48 15.94
C LEU A 39 -5.87 -20.20 16.50
N VAL A 40 -5.52 -20.19 17.80
CA VAL A 40 -4.86 -19.04 18.44
C VAL A 40 -3.49 -18.75 17.81
N LEU A 41 -2.67 -19.78 17.58
CA LEU A 41 -1.37 -19.63 16.93
C LEU A 41 -1.50 -19.11 15.50
N SER A 42 -2.50 -19.58 14.74
CA SER A 42 -2.80 -19.07 13.40
C SER A 42 -3.20 -17.60 13.45
N GLY A 43 -4.00 -17.18 14.43
CA GLY A 43 -4.38 -15.78 14.61
C GLY A 43 -3.17 -14.87 14.86
N PHE A 44 -2.25 -15.29 15.73
CA PHE A 44 -1.01 -14.54 15.98
C PHE A 44 -0.08 -14.52 14.77
N ALA A 45 0.04 -15.63 14.04
CA ALA A 45 0.83 -15.70 12.83
C ALA A 45 0.33 -14.70 11.77
N GLU A 46 -0.98 -14.62 11.56
CA GLU A 46 -1.56 -13.68 10.59
C GLU A 46 -1.42 -12.22 10.99
N ILE A 47 -1.61 -11.90 12.28
CA ILE A 47 -1.36 -10.54 12.78
C ILE A 47 0.12 -10.16 12.57
N TYR A 48 1.04 -11.09 12.86
CA TYR A 48 2.46 -10.87 12.64
C TYR A 48 2.78 -10.63 11.16
N LEU A 49 2.27 -11.47 10.26
CA LEU A 49 2.48 -11.34 8.81
C LEU A 49 1.88 -10.05 8.26
N TYR A 50 0.70 -9.64 8.74
CA TYR A 50 0.07 -8.37 8.37
C TYR A 50 0.93 -7.18 8.79
N MET A 51 1.36 -7.13 10.06
CA MET A 51 2.17 -6.03 10.58
C MET A 51 3.53 -5.97 9.87
N ARG A 52 4.12 -7.13 9.57
CA ARG A 52 5.33 -7.22 8.76
C ARG A 52 5.12 -6.64 7.36
N ALA A 53 4.05 -7.04 6.67
CA ALA A 53 3.75 -6.54 5.33
C ALA A 53 3.52 -5.01 5.35
N ALA A 54 2.73 -4.51 6.30
CA ALA A 54 2.48 -3.07 6.45
C ALA A 54 3.77 -2.27 6.68
N SER A 55 4.66 -2.75 7.56
CA SER A 55 5.94 -2.10 7.85
C SER A 55 6.90 -2.13 6.66
N THR A 56 6.98 -3.26 5.92
CA THR A 56 7.78 -3.34 4.69
C THR A 56 7.28 -2.38 3.62
N LEU A 57 5.96 -2.23 3.45
CA LEU A 57 5.38 -1.30 2.48
C LEU A 57 5.63 0.16 2.86
N GLU A 58 5.56 0.50 4.15
CA GLU A 58 5.86 1.85 4.65
C GLU A 58 7.34 2.20 4.40
N HIS A 59 8.26 1.31 4.76
CA HIS A 59 9.69 1.50 4.48
C HIS A 59 9.95 1.62 2.98
N THR A 60 9.30 0.78 2.16
CA THR A 60 9.42 0.86 0.70
C THR A 60 8.93 2.20 0.15
N ALA A 61 7.75 2.65 0.60
CA ALA A 61 7.18 3.93 0.17
C ALA A 61 8.10 5.09 0.56
N PHE A 62 8.66 5.06 1.78
CA PHE A 62 9.56 6.09 2.28
C PHE A 62 10.88 6.11 1.51
N THR A 63 11.56 4.97 1.36
CA THR A 63 12.83 4.88 0.63
C THR A 63 12.67 5.24 -0.85
N LEU A 64 11.57 4.80 -1.48
CA LEU A 64 11.27 5.14 -2.86
C LEU A 64 11.01 6.66 -3.00
N ALA A 65 10.23 7.24 -2.09
CA ALA A 65 9.95 8.66 -2.12
C ALA A 65 11.21 9.50 -1.88
N ASP A 66 12.07 9.14 -0.93
CA ASP A 66 13.35 9.82 -0.71
C ASP A 66 14.26 9.76 -1.94
N SER A 67 14.36 8.58 -2.58
CA SER A 67 15.12 8.43 -3.82
C SER A 67 14.56 9.33 -4.93
N ILE A 68 13.23 9.41 -5.05
CA ILE A 68 12.59 10.26 -6.06
C ILE A 68 12.79 11.74 -5.75
N GLY A 69 12.77 12.13 -4.48
CA GLY A 69 13.03 13.50 -4.04
C GLY A 69 14.42 14.02 -4.42
N GLN A 70 15.37 13.13 -4.73
CA GLN A 70 16.71 13.50 -5.18
C GLN A 70 16.82 13.72 -6.70
N PHE A 71 15.85 13.26 -7.49
CA PHE A 71 15.87 13.48 -8.94
C PHE A 71 15.42 14.90 -9.31
N SER A 72 16.06 15.46 -10.33
CA SER A 72 15.62 16.70 -10.97
C SER A 72 14.62 16.45 -12.09
N GLN A 73 14.67 15.27 -12.72
CA GLN A 73 13.85 14.89 -13.87
C GLN A 73 13.67 13.37 -13.89
N ILE A 74 12.47 12.93 -14.27
CA ILE A 74 12.16 11.52 -14.55
C ILE A 74 11.86 11.36 -16.04
N ILE A 75 12.25 10.20 -16.58
CA ILE A 75 11.97 9.83 -17.97
C ILE A 75 10.81 8.83 -17.99
N ASP A 76 9.80 9.12 -18.82
CA ASP A 76 8.60 8.29 -19.02
C ASP A 76 8.91 7.05 -19.86
N SER A 77 9.76 6.17 -19.34
CA SER A 77 10.17 4.91 -19.96
C SER A 77 10.03 3.76 -18.97
N ASN A 78 9.50 2.63 -19.43
CA ASN A 78 9.43 1.39 -18.64
C ASN A 78 10.73 0.57 -18.68
N THR A 79 11.78 1.05 -19.35
CA THR A 79 13.08 0.38 -19.40
C THR A 79 13.89 0.66 -18.13
N THR A 80 14.79 -0.26 -17.76
CA THR A 80 15.71 -0.12 -16.62
C THR A 80 17.09 0.40 -17.03
N ALA A 81 17.24 0.90 -18.26
CA ALA A 81 18.53 1.30 -18.82
C ALA A 81 19.14 2.55 -18.15
N ASN A 82 18.30 3.41 -17.58
CA ASN A 82 18.73 4.62 -16.86
C ASN A 82 18.03 4.68 -15.50
N ALA A 83 18.73 5.14 -14.46
CA ALA A 83 18.19 5.25 -13.11
C ALA A 83 17.01 6.24 -13.03
N ASN A 84 16.98 7.23 -13.92
CA ASN A 84 15.91 8.22 -14.00
C ASN A 84 14.66 7.71 -14.72
N ASN A 85 14.69 6.50 -15.29
CA ASN A 85 13.52 5.92 -15.94
C ASN A 85 12.52 5.42 -14.90
N LEU A 86 11.23 5.62 -15.16
CA LEU A 86 10.16 5.05 -14.34
C LEU A 86 10.31 3.53 -14.18
N GLY A 87 10.77 2.81 -15.21
CA GLY A 87 11.06 1.37 -15.15
C GLY A 87 12.05 0.98 -14.05
N ALA A 88 13.11 1.75 -13.87
CA ALA A 88 14.07 1.53 -12.79
C ALA A 88 13.44 1.77 -11.41
N LEU A 89 12.56 2.77 -11.28
CA LEU A 89 11.82 3.06 -10.05
C LEU A 89 10.81 1.96 -9.71
N TRP A 90 10.11 1.41 -10.70
CA TRP A 90 9.21 0.28 -10.52
C TRP A 90 9.94 -0.99 -10.10
N ALA A 91 11.11 -1.25 -10.68
CA ALA A 91 11.97 -2.37 -10.29
C ALA A 91 12.51 -2.19 -8.87
N ALA A 92 12.96 -0.98 -8.51
CA ALA A 92 13.39 -0.64 -7.16
C ALA A 92 12.27 -0.84 -6.14
N ALA A 93 11.04 -0.39 -6.44
CA ALA A 93 9.88 -0.59 -5.58
C ALA A 93 9.62 -2.08 -5.32
N SER A 94 9.68 -2.93 -6.35
CA SER A 94 9.49 -4.38 -6.20
C SER A 94 10.61 -5.05 -5.39
N LEU A 95 11.84 -4.56 -5.51
CA LEU A 95 12.98 -5.11 -4.77
C LEU A 95 12.91 -4.73 -3.29
N LEU A 96 12.57 -3.48 -3.00
CA LEU A 96 12.41 -2.95 -1.64
C LEU A 96 11.23 -3.59 -0.91
N ALA A 97 10.15 -3.91 -1.63
CA ALA A 97 8.98 -4.57 -1.06
C ALA A 97 9.19 -6.06 -0.79
N ALA A 98 10.29 -6.68 -1.25
CA ALA A 98 10.54 -8.10 -1.02
C ALA A 98 10.56 -8.42 0.50
N PRO A 99 9.90 -9.51 0.94
CA PRO A 99 9.34 -10.60 0.15
C PRO A 99 7.86 -10.42 -0.25
N THR A 100 7.25 -9.26 0.04
CA THR A 100 5.85 -9.01 -0.36
C THR A 100 5.79 -8.87 -1.89
N GLY A 101 5.02 -9.74 -2.54
CA GLY A 101 4.95 -9.84 -4.01
C GLY A 101 4.21 -8.67 -4.65
N LEU A 102 4.82 -7.48 -4.61
CA LEU A 102 4.19 -6.22 -5.01
C LEU A 102 3.75 -6.22 -6.47
N GLN A 103 4.48 -6.90 -7.36
CA GLN A 103 4.14 -7.00 -8.78
C GLN A 103 2.87 -7.80 -9.06
N THR A 104 2.52 -8.75 -8.18
CA THR A 104 1.37 -9.64 -8.38
C THR A 104 0.12 -9.09 -7.72
N ASN A 105 0.25 -8.58 -6.49
CA ASN A 105 -0.88 -8.22 -5.63
C ASN A 105 -0.90 -6.74 -5.25
N GLY A 106 0.02 -5.93 -5.77
CA GLY A 106 0.18 -4.54 -5.39
C GLY A 106 0.06 -3.56 -6.54
N ALA A 107 0.16 -2.29 -6.19
CA ALA A 107 0.20 -1.18 -7.13
C ALA A 107 1.10 -0.07 -6.58
N VAL A 108 1.79 0.63 -7.47
CA VAL A 108 2.60 1.80 -7.13
C VAL A 108 2.17 2.96 -8.01
N PHE A 109 1.99 4.12 -7.39
CA PHE A 109 1.73 5.37 -8.08
C PHE A 109 2.73 6.43 -7.62
N ILE A 110 3.28 7.16 -8.59
CA ILE A 110 4.10 8.34 -8.33
C ILE A 110 3.34 9.54 -8.90
N THR A 111 3.13 10.54 -8.06
CA THR A 111 2.42 11.77 -8.41
C THR A 111 3.33 12.95 -8.12
N ALA A 112 3.58 13.80 -9.12
CA ALA A 112 4.26 15.07 -8.91
C ALA A 112 3.23 16.20 -8.74
N VAL A 113 3.43 16.99 -7.70
CA VAL A 113 2.61 18.13 -7.32
C VAL A 113 3.47 19.40 -7.31
N CYS A 114 2.91 20.48 -7.82
CA CYS A 114 3.55 21.79 -7.89
C CYS A 114 2.54 22.89 -7.56
N ASP A 115 3.02 24.09 -7.28
CA ASP A 115 2.18 25.27 -7.07
C ASP A 115 1.69 25.87 -8.39
N LEU A 116 0.38 26.12 -8.49
CA LEU A 116 -0.25 26.85 -9.59
C LEU A 116 -0.34 28.34 -9.30
N LYS A 117 0.04 29.17 -10.28
CA LYS A 117 -0.61 30.48 -10.43
C LYS A 117 -0.64 31.00 -11.86
N GLY A 118 -1.69 30.67 -12.62
CA GLY A 118 -1.96 31.24 -13.94
C GLY A 118 -1.36 30.41 -15.07
N THR A 119 -2.24 29.80 -15.86
CA THR A 119 -2.01 28.77 -16.89
C THR A 119 -1.42 27.46 -16.35
N SER A 120 -1.81 26.34 -16.95
CA SER A 120 -1.72 24.94 -16.50
C SER A 120 -0.31 24.35 -16.29
N ASP A 121 0.71 25.19 -16.15
CA ASP A 121 2.10 24.78 -16.05
C ASP A 121 2.66 25.07 -14.66
N CYS A 122 3.36 24.07 -14.11
CA CYS A 122 4.07 24.20 -12.85
C CYS A 122 5.09 25.32 -12.93
N LYS A 123 4.95 26.35 -12.11
CA LYS A 123 5.93 27.44 -12.11
C LYS A 123 7.20 27.02 -11.39
N MET A 124 8.33 27.28 -12.02
CA MET A 124 9.63 27.20 -11.36
C MET A 124 9.92 28.54 -10.67
N PRO A 125 10.40 28.57 -9.42
CA PRO A 125 10.93 29.81 -8.86
C PRO A 125 12.10 30.32 -9.73
N GLY A 126 12.02 31.56 -10.20
CA GLY A 126 13.03 32.20 -11.05
C GLY A 126 12.75 32.18 -12.57
N THR A 127 11.68 31.53 -13.04
CA THR A 127 11.23 31.71 -14.43
C THR A 127 10.34 32.94 -14.59
N SER A 128 10.36 33.53 -15.78
CA SER A 128 9.60 34.73 -16.17
C SER A 128 8.08 34.62 -16.00
N ASP A 129 7.58 33.42 -15.72
CA ASP A 129 6.16 33.17 -15.51
C ASP A 129 5.73 33.47 -14.07
N VAL A 130 6.61 33.42 -13.07
CA VAL A 130 6.24 33.82 -11.71
C VAL A 130 6.19 35.34 -11.66
N SER A 131 5.00 35.92 -11.41
CA SER A 131 4.88 37.37 -11.29
C SER A 131 5.84 37.86 -10.18
N ALA A 132 6.55 38.96 -10.42
CA ALA A 132 7.54 39.47 -9.47
C ALA A 132 6.95 39.67 -8.05
N ALA A 133 5.65 39.95 -7.95
CA ALA A 133 4.90 40.08 -6.69
C ALA A 133 4.66 38.75 -5.95
N ASP A 134 4.72 37.60 -6.64
CA ASP A 134 4.65 36.26 -6.04
C ASP A 134 6.03 35.74 -5.64
N GLN A 135 7.11 36.16 -6.32
CA GLN A 135 8.47 35.86 -5.88
C GLN A 135 8.82 36.58 -4.56
N THR A 136 8.22 37.75 -4.30
CA THR A 136 8.51 38.52 -3.08
C THR A 136 7.87 37.98 -1.81
N ASP A 137 6.94 37.01 -1.89
CA ASP A 137 6.27 36.46 -0.71
C ASP A 137 6.10 34.94 -0.80
N LEU A 138 7.23 34.24 -0.69
CA LEU A 138 7.31 32.78 -0.54
C LEU A 138 6.64 32.26 0.75
N THR A 139 6.10 33.13 1.59
CA THR A 139 5.39 32.73 2.81
C THR A 139 3.90 32.48 2.60
N LYS A 140 3.33 32.92 1.47
CA LYS A 140 1.93 32.70 1.12
C LYS A 140 1.62 31.21 0.91
N THR A 141 0.39 30.82 1.22
CA THR A 141 -0.15 29.49 0.94
C THR A 141 -0.21 29.25 -0.57
N GLY A 142 0.38 28.15 -1.02
CA GLY A 142 0.34 27.71 -2.43
C GLY A 142 -0.93 26.92 -2.75
N THR A 143 -1.24 26.79 -4.04
CA THR A 143 -2.33 25.96 -4.55
C THR A 143 -1.75 24.69 -5.18
N PRO A 144 -1.91 23.52 -4.55
CA PRO A 144 -1.33 22.29 -5.06
C PRO A 144 -2.03 21.85 -6.36
N TYR A 145 -1.22 21.49 -7.34
CA TYR A 145 -1.65 20.99 -8.64
C TYR A 145 -0.85 19.78 -9.07
N ARG A 146 -1.53 18.82 -9.68
CA ARG A 146 -0.92 17.60 -10.19
C ARG A 146 -0.29 17.89 -11.54
N SER A 147 1.03 17.97 -11.56
CA SER A 147 1.81 18.08 -12.79
C SER A 147 1.63 16.84 -13.66
N TRP A 148 1.84 15.68 -13.05
CA TRP A 148 1.68 14.39 -13.70
C TRP A 148 1.50 13.30 -12.65
N GLN A 149 1.00 12.16 -13.11
CA GLN A 149 0.94 10.94 -12.34
C GLN A 149 1.25 9.74 -13.24
N ARG A 150 1.99 8.79 -12.70
CA ARG A 150 2.32 7.53 -13.37
C ARG A 150 2.08 6.37 -12.43
N ALA A 151 1.65 5.28 -13.03
CA ALA A 151 1.32 4.02 -12.39
C ALA A 151 2.32 2.97 -12.86
N ALA A 152 2.71 2.04 -12.00
CA ALA A 152 3.50 0.90 -12.44
C ALA A 152 2.70 0.05 -13.44
N PRO A 153 3.34 -0.49 -14.50
CA PRO A 153 2.64 -1.20 -15.58
C PRO A 153 2.02 -2.54 -15.12
N TRP A 154 2.41 -3.04 -13.96
CA TRP A 154 1.99 -4.32 -13.38
C TRP A 154 0.96 -4.16 -12.25
N ASN A 155 0.36 -2.98 -12.08
CA ASN A 155 -0.62 -2.75 -11.02
C ASN A 155 -1.74 -3.80 -11.03
N ALA A 156 -1.99 -4.42 -9.87
CA ALA A 156 -3.05 -5.41 -9.73
C ALA A 156 -4.44 -4.80 -9.99
N SER A 157 -5.34 -5.58 -10.58
CA SER A 157 -6.69 -5.12 -10.94
C SER A 157 -7.46 -4.62 -9.71
N GLY A 158 -8.16 -3.49 -9.84
CA GLY A 158 -8.98 -2.92 -8.78
C GLY A 158 -8.20 -2.05 -7.78
N LEU A 159 -6.87 -1.95 -7.90
CA LEU A 159 -6.06 -0.98 -7.16
C LEU A 159 -5.94 0.32 -7.95
N ALA A 160 -6.43 1.41 -7.38
CA ALA A 160 -6.36 2.75 -7.95
C ALA A 160 -5.74 3.72 -6.94
N SER A 161 -5.12 4.78 -7.45
CA SER A 161 -4.66 5.90 -6.65
C SER A 161 -5.81 6.51 -5.85
N GLN A 162 -5.54 6.85 -4.59
CA GLN A 162 -6.50 7.53 -3.71
C GLN A 162 -6.30 9.05 -3.69
N ILE A 163 -5.31 9.57 -4.42
CA ILE A 163 -5.07 11.00 -4.54
C ILE A 163 -6.06 11.59 -5.54
N GLY A 164 -6.96 12.44 -5.05
CA GLY A 164 -7.90 13.23 -5.86
C GLY A 164 -7.27 14.51 -6.43
N THR A 165 -8.03 15.24 -7.24
CA THR A 165 -7.60 16.52 -7.85
C THR A 165 -7.76 17.73 -6.93
N THR A 166 -8.47 17.60 -5.82
CA THR A 166 -8.78 18.71 -4.89
C THR A 166 -8.09 18.59 -3.53
N ASN A 167 -7.84 17.36 -3.06
CA ASN A 167 -7.22 17.06 -1.76
C ASN A 167 -5.91 16.29 -1.94
N MET A 168 -4.96 16.87 -2.67
CA MET A 168 -3.70 16.20 -3.00
C MET A 168 -2.75 16.08 -1.80
N LEU A 169 -2.73 17.11 -0.95
CA LEU A 169 -1.85 17.19 0.21
C LEU A 169 -2.68 17.22 1.50
N PRO A 170 -2.14 16.74 2.63
CA PRO A 170 -2.80 16.88 3.93
C PRO A 170 -3.00 18.36 4.28
N ALA A 171 -4.09 18.70 4.95
CA ALA A 171 -4.36 20.08 5.36
C ALA A 171 -3.28 20.66 6.29
N THR A 172 -2.55 19.80 7.01
CA THR A 172 -1.44 20.18 7.89
C THR A 172 -0.09 20.31 7.16
N TRP A 173 -0.02 19.95 5.87
CA TRP A 173 1.20 20.09 5.09
C TRP A 173 1.39 21.56 4.69
N PRO A 174 2.48 22.22 5.12
CA PRO A 174 2.69 23.63 4.82
C PRO A 174 3.11 23.78 3.35
N PHE A 175 2.15 23.85 2.44
CA PHE A 175 2.40 24.07 1.01
C PHE A 175 2.38 25.56 0.70
N ARG A 176 3.49 26.09 0.21
CA ARG A 176 3.70 27.52 -0.06
C ARG A 176 3.84 27.80 -1.55
N VAL A 177 3.78 29.08 -1.89
CA VAL A 177 3.99 29.52 -3.27
C VAL A 177 5.37 29.08 -3.76
N GLY A 178 5.43 28.47 -4.95
CA GLY A 178 6.66 27.92 -5.54
C GLY A 178 7.11 26.57 -4.96
N ASP A 179 6.36 25.97 -4.03
CA ASP A 179 6.68 24.64 -3.53
C ASP A 179 6.39 23.55 -4.57
N SER A 180 7.11 22.45 -4.42
CA SER A 180 6.81 21.19 -5.09
C SER A 180 6.83 20.03 -4.10
N ALA A 181 6.04 19.01 -4.43
CA ALA A 181 5.95 17.80 -3.64
C ALA A 181 5.83 16.59 -4.57
N VAL A 182 6.40 15.48 -4.15
CA VAL A 182 6.19 14.19 -4.77
C VAL A 182 5.43 13.32 -3.80
N ILE A 183 4.43 12.62 -4.31
CA ILE A 183 3.60 11.71 -3.56
C ILE A 183 3.81 10.32 -4.12
N VAL A 184 4.24 9.41 -3.26
CA VAL A 184 4.37 7.99 -3.58
C VAL A 184 3.26 7.25 -2.86
N GLU A 185 2.43 6.54 -3.62
CA GLU A 185 1.41 5.64 -3.08
C GLU A 185 1.80 4.20 -3.39
N ILE A 186 1.71 3.35 -2.36
CA ILE A 186 1.86 1.91 -2.50
C ILE A 186 0.60 1.26 -1.95
N LEU A 187 -0.04 0.44 -2.79
CA LEU A 187 -1.20 -0.37 -2.43
C LEU A 187 -0.82 -1.83 -2.49
N TYR A 188 -1.35 -2.63 -1.59
CA TYR A 188 -1.12 -4.07 -1.57
C TYR A 188 -2.35 -4.82 -1.09
N ASN A 189 -2.84 -5.77 -1.88
CA ASN A 189 -3.89 -6.68 -1.48
C ASN A 189 -3.30 -7.79 -0.62
N TYR A 190 -3.50 -7.67 0.69
CA TYR A 190 -3.11 -8.67 1.68
C TYR A 190 -4.20 -9.74 1.81
N ASP A 191 -3.79 -11.01 1.72
CA ASP A 191 -4.62 -12.18 1.96
C ASP A 191 -4.23 -12.85 3.29
N PRO A 192 -5.01 -12.65 4.37
CA PRO A 192 -4.75 -13.22 5.69
C PRO A 192 -4.99 -14.74 5.75
N TRP A 193 -5.38 -15.38 4.66
CA TRP A 193 -5.68 -16.82 4.66
C TRP A 193 -4.91 -17.56 3.57
N ALA A 194 -3.88 -16.94 3.00
CA ALA A 194 -3.11 -17.53 1.91
C ALA A 194 -2.58 -18.93 2.26
N ALA A 195 -2.09 -19.12 3.49
CA ALA A 195 -1.57 -20.39 3.97
C ALA A 195 -2.66 -21.43 4.29
N THR A 196 -3.85 -20.99 4.70
CA THR A 196 -4.96 -21.87 5.10
C THR A 196 -5.96 -22.09 3.97
N ARG A 197 -5.80 -21.44 2.82
CA ARG A 197 -6.74 -21.46 1.69
C ARG A 197 -6.96 -22.85 1.09
N ALA A 198 -5.97 -23.74 1.21
CA ALA A 198 -6.10 -25.14 0.82
C ALA A 198 -7.15 -25.90 1.65
N PHE A 199 -7.32 -25.51 2.92
CA PHE A 199 -8.27 -26.12 3.85
C PHE A 199 -9.58 -25.33 3.97
N TRP A 200 -9.52 -24.01 3.76
CA TRP A 200 -10.65 -23.11 3.84
C TRP A 200 -10.70 -22.17 2.64
N SER A 201 -11.15 -22.70 1.50
CA SER A 201 -11.22 -21.96 0.23
C SER A 201 -12.17 -20.77 0.26
N SER A 202 -13.21 -20.84 1.10
CA SER A 202 -14.20 -19.78 1.32
C SER A 202 -13.82 -18.80 2.44
N ALA A 203 -12.57 -18.82 2.92
CA ALA A 203 -12.11 -17.91 3.95
C ALA A 203 -12.31 -16.45 3.50
N PRO A 204 -12.92 -15.60 4.34
CA PRO A 204 -13.30 -14.26 3.94
C PRO A 204 -12.11 -13.32 3.86
N GLY A 205 -12.15 -12.49 2.83
CA GLY A 205 -11.52 -11.16 2.83
C GLY A 205 -10.11 -11.12 2.27
N THR A 206 -9.92 -10.20 1.34
CA THR A 206 -8.63 -9.55 1.09
C THR A 206 -8.72 -8.15 1.67
N ARG A 207 -7.63 -7.64 2.24
CA ARG A 207 -7.54 -6.27 2.75
C ARG A 207 -6.49 -5.52 1.97
N THR A 208 -6.87 -4.36 1.44
CA THR A 208 -5.91 -3.47 0.78
C THR A 208 -5.19 -2.66 1.86
N ILE A 209 -3.90 -2.89 1.98
CA ILE A 209 -2.99 -2.02 2.73
C ILE A 209 -2.64 -0.84 1.83
N TYR A 210 -2.82 0.37 2.33
CA TYR A 210 -2.51 1.61 1.61
C TYR A 210 -1.47 2.40 2.39
N GLN A 211 -0.35 2.68 1.74
CA GLN A 211 0.70 3.53 2.28
C GLN A 211 0.94 4.70 1.33
N ARG A 212 1.13 5.88 1.91
CA ARG A 212 1.37 7.11 1.15
C ARG A 212 2.39 7.97 1.86
N ILE A 213 3.43 8.36 1.14
CA ILE A 213 4.49 9.23 1.63
C ILE A 213 4.58 10.46 0.75
N TYR A 214 4.82 11.61 1.40
CA TYR A 214 5.00 12.91 0.78
C TYR A 214 6.44 13.34 0.99
N VAL A 215 7.10 13.78 -0.08
CA VAL A 215 8.44 14.36 0.02
C VAL A 215 8.49 15.66 -0.77
N ARG A 216 9.42 16.52 -0.40
CA ARG A 216 9.80 17.67 -1.23
C ARG A 216 10.97 17.26 -2.10
N THR A 217 11.06 17.81 -3.30
CA THR A 217 12.27 17.66 -4.12
C THR A 217 13.41 18.43 -3.46
N ARG A 218 14.61 17.84 -3.48
CA ARG A 218 15.79 18.40 -2.81
C ARG A 218 16.31 19.66 -3.51
N ASN A 219 16.09 19.75 -4.81
CA ASN A 219 16.46 20.91 -5.62
C ASN A 219 15.46 22.08 -5.51
N GLY A 220 14.32 21.89 -4.81
CA GLY A 220 13.28 22.91 -4.70
C GLY A 220 12.54 23.21 -6.00
N LEU A 221 12.75 22.40 -7.05
CA LEU A 221 12.10 22.56 -8.35
C LEU A 221 11.02 21.48 -8.54
N PRO A 222 9.94 21.79 -9.29
CA PRO A 222 8.97 20.78 -9.70
C PRO A 222 9.63 19.63 -10.45
N LEU A 223 9.27 18.41 -10.09
CA LEU A 223 9.77 17.21 -10.75
C LEU A 223 9.18 17.11 -12.16
N SER A 224 10.02 17.30 -13.18
CA SER A 224 9.60 17.24 -14.59
C SER A 224 9.56 15.81 -15.10
N LEU A 225 8.61 15.54 -15.99
CA LEU A 225 8.51 14.28 -16.72
C LEU A 225 8.92 14.53 -18.18
N SER A 226 10.01 13.89 -18.60
CA SER A 226 10.48 13.93 -19.98
C SER A 226 10.02 12.69 -20.74
N ALA A 227 9.69 12.86 -22.02
CA ALA A 227 9.32 11.74 -22.87
C ALA A 227 10.51 10.78 -23.07
N SER A 228 10.22 9.47 -23.20
CA SER A 228 11.24 8.52 -23.66
C SER A 228 11.67 8.89 -25.08
N SER A 229 12.97 9.10 -25.30
CA SER A 229 13.54 9.12 -26.64
C SER A 229 13.76 7.72 -27.18
#